data_AF-A0A7H4M7R5-F1
#
_entry.id   AF-A0A7H4M7R5-F1
#
_cell.length_a   1.000
_cell.length_b   1.000
_cell.length_c   1.000
_cell.angle_alpha   90.00
_cell.angle_beta   90.00
_cell.angle_gamma   90.00
#
_symmetry.space_group_name_H-M   'P 1'
#
loop_
_entity.id
_entity.type
_entity.pdbx_description
1 polymer ?
#
loop_
_entity_poly.entity_id
_entity_poly.type
_entity_poly.pdbx_seq_one_letter_code
_entity_poly.pdbx_strand_id
1 'polypeptide(L)'
;MQRVFDDISYGYARAQELGKTYRPVAMYWMQGEADQTKGTTKADYQAIFDTMQQRIDAHASAVCGEEVHVPIFVYQFSSWINRTPNTAYPTIPMALLELAQTRENVYLTNPMYIHDYTDGAHLTARSSYIQGLYISVMEKRALIDGKAAKPLMPVSHQRQGRAATVWLNPVGRLSFDTSIVSDPGNYGFRLLHPDTRAIIPLTSLNIRYDAVTVSTQRISLPGPFFSMPFTGGTTGQSPGRLTGPRGCLRDSQGDIISFTLK
;
A
#
# COMPACT_ATOMS: atom_id res chain seq x y z
N MET A 1 -7.67 -21.44 4.76
CA MET A 1 -8.55 -21.01 5.86
C MET A 1 -8.36 -21.85 7.12
N GLN A 2 -8.41 -23.18 7.06
CA GLN A 2 -8.30 -24.04 8.25
C GLN A 2 -7.15 -23.68 9.19
N ARG A 3 -5.93 -23.47 8.66
CA ARG A 3 -4.78 -23.06 9.49
C ARG A 3 -5.01 -21.79 10.32
N VAL A 4 -5.68 -20.78 9.75
CA VAL A 4 -6.02 -19.54 10.48
C VAL A 4 -7.00 -19.84 11.62
N PHE A 5 -7.96 -20.74 11.37
CA PHE A 5 -8.92 -21.16 12.40
C PHE A 5 -8.23 -21.96 13.51
N ASP A 6 -7.31 -22.83 13.15
CA ASP A 6 -6.51 -23.61 14.10
C ASP A 6 -5.64 -22.68 14.96
N ASP A 7 -4.98 -21.68 14.36
CA ASP A 7 -4.16 -20.70 15.08
C ASP A 7 -4.98 -19.91 16.12
N ILE A 8 -6.21 -19.52 15.77
CA ILE A 8 -7.12 -18.83 16.69
C ILE A 8 -7.59 -19.76 17.81
N SER A 9 -8.09 -20.95 17.46
CA SER A 9 -8.63 -21.93 18.42
C SER A 9 -7.57 -22.41 19.40
N TYR A 10 -6.39 -22.78 18.90
CA TYR A 10 -5.30 -23.30 19.74
C TYR A 10 -4.61 -22.18 20.52
N GLY A 11 -4.51 -20.97 19.95
CA GLY A 11 -4.06 -19.79 20.68
C GLY A 11 -4.94 -19.48 21.89
N TYR A 12 -6.27 -19.50 21.69
CA TYR A 12 -7.23 -19.31 22.77
C TYR A 12 -7.14 -20.42 23.83
N ALA A 13 -7.19 -21.69 23.41
CA ALA A 13 -7.09 -22.83 24.33
C ALA A 13 -5.81 -22.77 25.18
N ARG A 14 -4.67 -22.46 24.55
CA ARG A 14 -3.39 -22.33 25.25
C ARG A 14 -3.37 -21.18 26.25
N ALA A 15 -4.01 -20.06 25.93
CA ALA A 15 -4.12 -18.95 26.87
C ALA A 15 -4.97 -19.32 28.10
N GLN A 16 -6.08 -20.05 27.90
CA GLN A 16 -6.92 -20.53 29.00
C GLN A 16 -6.17 -21.49 29.91
N GLU A 17 -5.42 -22.44 29.36
CA GLU A 17 -4.55 -23.35 30.13
C GLU A 17 -3.54 -22.60 31.02
N LEU A 18 -3.08 -21.44 30.57
CA LEU A 18 -2.12 -20.59 31.26
C LEU A 18 -2.77 -19.53 32.16
N GLY A 19 -4.11 -19.51 32.27
CA GLY A 19 -4.85 -18.49 33.02
C GLY A 19 -4.71 -17.08 32.45
N LYS A 20 -4.53 -16.95 31.12
CA LYS A 20 -4.38 -15.69 30.40
C LYS A 20 -5.60 -15.40 29.52
N THR A 21 -5.75 -14.13 29.12
CA THR A 21 -6.70 -13.73 28.08
C THR A 21 -6.09 -13.89 26.69
N TYR A 22 -6.94 -14.09 25.69
CA TYR A 22 -6.55 -14.16 24.28
C TYR A 22 -7.60 -13.49 23.41
N ARG A 23 -7.13 -12.77 22.39
CA ARG A 23 -7.94 -12.24 21.31
C ARG A 23 -7.04 -12.04 20.07
N PRO A 24 -7.48 -12.36 18.84
CA PRO A 24 -6.78 -11.93 17.65
C PRO A 24 -6.91 -10.40 17.51
N VAL A 25 -5.77 -9.70 17.60
CA VAL A 25 -5.75 -8.22 17.63
C VAL A 25 -5.51 -7.57 16.28
N ALA A 26 -4.87 -8.28 15.36
CA ALA A 26 -4.59 -7.82 14.00
C ALA A 26 -4.28 -9.01 13.09
N MET A 27 -4.55 -8.85 11.80
CA MET A 27 -4.04 -9.73 10.74
C MET A 27 -3.20 -8.92 9.76
N TYR A 28 -2.00 -9.39 9.46
CA TYR A 28 -1.18 -8.82 8.40
C TYR A 28 -1.40 -9.61 7.11
N TRP A 29 -2.13 -9.01 6.16
CA TRP A 29 -2.49 -9.64 4.90
C TRP A 29 -1.51 -9.22 3.79
N MET A 30 -0.49 -10.05 3.59
CA MET A 30 0.50 -9.88 2.53
C MET A 30 0.29 -10.92 1.43
N GLN A 31 -0.73 -10.72 0.61
CA GLN A 31 -1.08 -11.59 -0.51
C GLN A 31 -1.67 -10.77 -1.65
N GLY A 32 -1.50 -11.27 -2.88
CA GLY A 32 -2.21 -10.76 -4.06
C GLY A 32 -1.46 -11.00 -5.37
N GLU A 33 -0.18 -11.36 -5.29
CA GLU A 33 0.68 -11.56 -6.46
C GLU A 33 0.18 -12.66 -7.40
N ALA A 34 -0.32 -13.76 -6.85
CA ALA A 34 -0.85 -14.86 -7.65
C ALA A 34 -2.16 -14.47 -8.35
N ASP A 35 -3.00 -13.67 -7.70
CA ASP A 35 -4.24 -13.13 -8.26
C ASP A 35 -3.96 -12.11 -9.37
N GLN A 36 -2.92 -11.29 -9.20
CA GLN A 36 -2.41 -10.44 -10.26
C GLN A 36 -1.96 -11.29 -11.45
N THR A 37 -1.15 -12.33 -11.25
CA THR A 37 -0.73 -13.26 -12.31
C THR A 37 -1.93 -13.85 -13.05
N LYS A 38 -2.98 -14.28 -12.32
CA LYS A 38 -4.20 -14.86 -12.89
C LYS A 38 -5.08 -13.86 -13.64
N GLY A 39 -4.88 -12.56 -13.43
CA GLY A 39 -5.76 -11.53 -13.97
C GLY A 39 -7.09 -11.45 -13.22
N THR A 40 -7.12 -11.85 -11.94
CA THR A 40 -8.29 -11.70 -11.08
C THR A 40 -8.74 -10.24 -11.10
N THR A 41 -10.04 -10.01 -11.31
CA THR A 41 -10.55 -8.64 -11.35
C THR A 41 -10.50 -8.01 -9.97
N LYS A 42 -10.50 -6.67 -9.93
CA LYS A 42 -10.57 -5.90 -8.68
C LYS A 42 -11.77 -6.33 -7.82
N ALA A 43 -12.94 -6.46 -8.45
CA ALA A 43 -14.19 -6.82 -7.79
C ALA A 43 -14.17 -8.26 -7.25
N ASP A 44 -13.67 -9.23 -8.03
CA ASP A 44 -13.58 -10.62 -7.58
C ASP A 44 -12.61 -10.77 -6.41
N TYR A 45 -11.47 -10.08 -6.46
CA TYR A 45 -10.50 -10.09 -5.36
C TYR A 45 -11.10 -9.51 -4.08
N GLN A 46 -11.83 -8.40 -4.18
CA GLN A 46 -12.52 -7.77 -3.05
C GLN A 46 -13.62 -8.69 -2.48
N ALA A 47 -14.43 -9.33 -3.31
CA ALA A 47 -15.45 -10.28 -2.84
C ALA A 47 -14.85 -11.50 -2.11
N ILE A 48 -13.71 -12.01 -2.60
CA ILE A 48 -12.96 -13.08 -1.93
C ILE A 48 -12.38 -12.58 -0.60
N PHE A 49 -11.82 -11.37 -0.57
CA PHE A 49 -11.30 -10.74 0.63
C PHE A 49 -12.39 -10.57 1.69
N ASP A 50 -13.57 -10.09 1.29
CA ASP A 50 -14.72 -9.91 2.18
C ASP A 50 -15.18 -11.23 2.77
N THR A 51 -15.31 -12.26 1.93
CA THR A 51 -15.65 -13.63 2.38
C THR A 51 -14.61 -14.16 3.35
N MET A 52 -13.33 -13.91 3.10
CA MET A 52 -12.23 -14.33 3.98
C MET A 52 -12.33 -13.65 5.34
N GLN A 53 -12.52 -12.33 5.37
CA GLN A 53 -12.62 -11.59 6.63
C GLN A 53 -13.86 -11.98 7.43
N GLN A 54 -15.03 -12.06 6.81
CA GLN A 54 -16.27 -12.49 7.48
C GLN A 54 -16.11 -13.85 8.15
N ARG A 55 -15.41 -14.77 7.49
CA ARG A 55 -15.14 -16.11 8.03
C ARG A 55 -14.17 -16.08 9.21
N ILE A 56 -13.17 -15.21 9.17
CA ILE A 56 -12.22 -15.02 10.28
C ILE A 56 -12.91 -14.39 11.48
N ASP A 57 -13.68 -13.31 11.26
CA ASP A 57 -14.40 -12.59 12.32
C ASP A 57 -15.45 -13.49 13.00
N ALA A 58 -16.20 -14.27 12.21
CA ALA A 58 -17.16 -15.24 12.74
C ALA A 58 -16.49 -16.33 13.58
N HIS A 59 -15.37 -16.89 13.10
CA HIS A 59 -14.62 -17.92 13.84
C HIS A 59 -13.99 -17.35 15.12
N ALA A 60 -13.36 -16.18 15.03
CA ALA A 60 -12.79 -15.49 16.18
C ALA A 60 -13.85 -15.17 17.24
N SER A 61 -15.01 -14.68 16.82
CA SER A 61 -16.12 -14.36 17.72
C SER A 61 -16.64 -15.61 18.43
N ALA A 62 -16.80 -16.71 17.69
CA ALA A 62 -17.24 -17.99 18.26
C ALA A 62 -16.23 -18.55 19.28
N VAL A 63 -14.92 -18.47 19.00
CA VAL A 63 -13.87 -18.96 19.90
C VAL A 63 -13.73 -18.08 21.15
N CYS A 64 -13.79 -16.75 20.99
CA CYS A 64 -13.57 -15.81 22.09
C CYS A 64 -14.83 -15.56 22.93
N GLY A 65 -16.01 -15.94 22.43
CA GLY A 65 -17.29 -15.71 23.13
C GLY A 65 -17.71 -14.24 23.18
N GLU A 66 -17.14 -13.39 22.33
CA GLU A 66 -17.45 -11.96 22.20
C GLU A 66 -17.45 -11.56 20.73
N GLU A 67 -17.98 -10.38 20.39
CA GLU A 67 -17.91 -9.86 19.03
C GLU A 67 -16.46 -9.42 18.70
N VAL A 68 -15.86 -10.08 17.71
CA VAL A 68 -14.49 -9.81 17.26
C VAL A 68 -14.49 -9.44 15.77
N HIS A 69 -14.13 -8.18 15.50
CA HIS A 69 -13.79 -7.69 14.16
C HIS A 69 -12.28 -7.53 14.09
N VAL A 70 -11.60 -8.39 13.33
CA VAL A 70 -10.14 -8.38 13.24
C VAL A 70 -9.68 -7.26 12.29
N PRO A 71 -8.90 -6.28 12.77
CA PRO A 71 -8.24 -5.30 11.91
C PRO A 71 -7.29 -5.98 10.92
N ILE A 72 -7.34 -5.58 9.65
CA ILE A 72 -6.45 -6.13 8.61
C ILE A 72 -5.49 -5.06 8.10
N PHE A 73 -4.20 -5.34 8.18
CA PHE A 73 -3.15 -4.51 7.62
C PHE A 73 -2.73 -5.07 6.26
N VAL A 74 -2.95 -4.29 5.21
CA VAL A 74 -2.62 -4.62 3.82
C VAL A 74 -1.44 -3.80 3.35
N TYR A 75 -0.96 -4.11 2.15
CA TYR A 75 0.24 -3.52 1.55
C TYR A 75 0.06 -3.32 0.05
N GLN A 76 0.91 -2.49 -0.55
CA GLN A 76 0.96 -2.32 -2.00
C GLN A 76 2.22 -2.96 -2.56
N PHE A 77 2.13 -4.23 -2.93
CA PHE A 77 3.25 -4.94 -3.55
C PHE A 77 3.64 -4.28 -4.87
N SER A 78 4.95 -4.09 -5.10
CA SER A 78 5.52 -3.55 -6.35
C SER A 78 5.79 -4.65 -7.38
N SER A 79 5.83 -5.90 -6.92
CA SER A 79 6.14 -7.07 -7.75
C SER A 79 5.07 -7.39 -8.81
N TRP A 80 3.96 -6.63 -8.88
CA TRP A 80 2.95 -6.72 -9.94
C TRP A 80 3.56 -6.60 -11.34
N ILE A 81 4.64 -5.83 -11.49
CA ILE A 81 5.37 -5.65 -12.75
C ILE A 81 5.98 -6.96 -13.28
N ASN A 82 6.10 -7.97 -12.42
CA ASN A 82 6.67 -9.29 -12.71
C ASN A 82 5.61 -10.41 -12.75
N ARG A 83 4.31 -10.07 -12.76
CA ARG A 83 3.20 -11.02 -12.76
C ARG A 83 2.62 -11.26 -14.16
N THR A 84 3.43 -11.85 -15.02
CA THR A 84 3.05 -12.22 -16.40
C THR A 84 1.81 -13.12 -16.42
N PRO A 85 0.84 -12.91 -17.32
CA PRO A 85 0.83 -11.90 -18.40
C PRO A 85 0.36 -10.51 -17.97
N ASN A 86 -0.07 -10.33 -16.72
CA ASN A 86 -0.75 -9.14 -16.24
C ASN A 86 0.22 -8.15 -15.57
N THR A 87 1.11 -7.56 -16.37
CA THR A 87 2.18 -6.65 -15.90
C THR A 87 1.97 -5.19 -16.27
N ALA A 88 0.87 -4.86 -16.96
CA ALA A 88 0.63 -3.49 -17.45
C ALA A 88 0.03 -2.56 -16.39
N TYR A 89 -0.68 -3.10 -15.39
CA TYR A 89 -1.37 -2.31 -14.38
C TYR A 89 -1.45 -3.07 -13.04
N PRO A 90 -1.25 -2.41 -11.89
CA PRO A 90 -1.33 -3.02 -10.56
C PRO A 90 -2.78 -3.21 -10.10
N THR A 91 -3.54 -4.09 -10.76
CA THR A 91 -4.95 -4.33 -10.46
C THR A 91 -5.19 -4.70 -8.99
N ILE A 92 -4.45 -5.66 -8.44
CA ILE A 92 -4.65 -6.11 -7.05
C ILE A 92 -4.13 -5.09 -6.02
N PRO A 93 -2.95 -4.44 -6.18
CA PRO A 93 -2.55 -3.35 -5.28
C PRO A 93 -3.56 -2.19 -5.26
N MET A 94 -4.28 -1.94 -6.36
CA MET A 94 -5.36 -0.96 -6.39
C MET A 94 -6.63 -1.44 -5.70
N ALA A 95 -6.94 -2.74 -5.76
CA ALA A 95 -8.03 -3.35 -4.98
C ALA A 95 -7.80 -3.17 -3.47
N LEU A 96 -6.57 -3.42 -3.01
CA LEU A 96 -6.16 -3.27 -1.61
C LEU A 96 -6.19 -1.81 -1.14
N LEU A 97 -5.80 -0.86 -2.01
CA LEU A 97 -5.93 0.57 -1.72
C LEU A 97 -7.39 0.98 -1.52
N GLU A 98 -8.28 0.55 -2.42
CA GLU A 98 -9.70 0.89 -2.33
C GLU A 98 -10.34 0.28 -1.09
N LEU A 99 -10.00 -0.98 -0.73
CA LEU A 99 -10.43 -1.58 0.53
C LEU A 99 -10.02 -0.72 1.73
N ALA A 100 -8.76 -0.27 1.78
CA ALA A 100 -8.27 0.59 2.87
C ALA A 100 -8.87 2.02 2.87
N GLN A 101 -9.40 2.49 1.74
CA GLN A 101 -10.06 3.80 1.65
C GLN A 101 -11.53 3.75 2.06
N THR A 102 -12.18 2.62 1.81
CA THR A 102 -13.64 2.46 1.95
C THR A 102 -14.04 1.71 3.22
N ARG A 103 -13.11 0.99 3.85
CA ARG A 103 -13.37 0.18 5.05
C ARG A 103 -12.62 0.72 6.25
N GLU A 104 -13.32 0.81 7.37
CA GLU A 104 -12.75 1.35 8.62
C GLU A 104 -11.75 0.41 9.29
N ASN A 105 -11.83 -0.90 9.00
CA ASN A 105 -11.01 -1.94 9.62
C ASN A 105 -9.90 -2.49 8.70
N VAL A 106 -9.65 -1.84 7.56
CA VAL A 106 -8.54 -2.20 6.64
C VAL A 106 -7.56 -1.04 6.57
N TYR A 107 -6.30 -1.31 6.89
CA TYR A 107 -5.25 -0.30 6.98
C TYR A 107 -4.15 -0.58 5.96
N LEU A 108 -3.93 0.36 5.03
CA LEU A 108 -2.81 0.27 4.10
C LEU A 108 -1.52 0.71 4.80
N THR A 109 -0.50 -0.14 4.76
CA THR A 109 0.74 0.10 5.52
C THR A 109 1.73 0.97 4.78
N ASN A 110 2.29 0.45 3.69
CA ASN A 110 3.28 1.14 2.88
C ASN A 110 3.31 0.57 1.45
N PRO A 111 3.85 1.34 0.49
CA PRO A 111 4.21 0.77 -0.80
C PRO A 111 5.49 -0.06 -0.67
N MET A 112 5.58 -1.14 -1.44
CA MET A 112 6.72 -2.05 -1.37
C MET A 112 7.90 -1.65 -2.26
N TYR A 113 7.73 -0.68 -3.18
CA TYR A 113 8.80 -0.24 -4.07
C TYR A 113 9.98 0.39 -3.35
N ILE A 114 9.83 0.81 -2.08
CA ILE A 114 10.91 1.43 -1.28
C ILE A 114 11.96 0.40 -0.81
N HIS A 115 11.69 -0.89 -0.99
CA HIS A 115 12.49 -1.99 -0.46
C HIS A 115 13.46 -2.61 -1.47
N ASP A 116 14.38 -3.43 -0.95
CA ASP A 116 15.29 -4.27 -1.73
C ASP A 116 14.79 -5.72 -1.79
N TYR A 117 14.98 -6.34 -2.95
CA TYR A 117 14.47 -7.67 -3.26
C TYR A 117 15.60 -8.66 -3.57
N THR A 118 15.40 -9.94 -3.23
CA THR A 118 16.28 -11.04 -3.60
C THR A 118 16.03 -11.54 -5.02
N ASP A 119 14.79 -11.41 -5.49
CA ASP A 119 14.35 -11.80 -6.83
C ASP A 119 13.26 -10.83 -7.33
N GLY A 120 12.47 -11.24 -8.33
CA GLY A 120 11.39 -10.42 -8.87
C GLY A 120 10.17 -10.24 -7.95
N ALA A 121 10.18 -10.80 -6.73
CA ALA A 121 9.01 -10.99 -5.88
C ALA A 121 9.27 -10.79 -4.38
N HIS A 122 10.38 -11.32 -3.87
CA HIS A 122 10.61 -11.50 -2.44
C HIS A 122 11.64 -10.51 -1.91
N LEU A 123 11.38 -10.00 -0.70
CA LEU A 123 12.26 -9.06 -0.03
C LEU A 123 13.55 -9.71 0.47
N THR A 124 14.62 -8.92 0.52
CA THR A 124 15.81 -9.25 1.33
C THR A 124 15.47 -9.33 2.81
N ALA A 125 16.23 -10.10 3.59
CA ALA A 125 16.02 -10.19 5.05
C ALA A 125 15.98 -8.81 5.74
N ARG A 126 16.90 -7.91 5.36
CA ARG A 126 16.92 -6.53 5.86
C ARG A 126 15.64 -5.76 5.49
N SER A 127 15.16 -5.89 4.26
CA SER A 127 13.93 -5.21 3.84
C SER A 127 12.68 -5.82 4.48
N SER A 128 12.63 -7.14 4.71
CA SER A 128 11.55 -7.78 5.48
C SER A 128 11.48 -7.26 6.91
N TYR A 129 12.64 -7.04 7.55
CA TYR A 129 12.70 -6.42 8.87
C TYR A 129 12.13 -4.99 8.84
N ILE A 130 12.55 -4.16 7.88
CA ILE A 130 12.03 -2.79 7.71
C ILE A 130 10.53 -2.80 7.39
N GLN A 131 10.05 -3.77 6.60
CA GLN A 131 8.62 -3.94 6.33
C GLN A 131 7.83 -4.21 7.60
N GLY A 132 8.32 -5.10 8.48
CA GLY A 132 7.72 -5.32 9.79
C GLY A 132 7.60 -4.04 10.60
N LEU A 133 8.62 -3.18 10.57
CA LEU A 133 8.59 -1.88 11.23
C LEU A 133 7.49 -0.95 10.69
N TYR A 134 7.31 -0.88 9.36
CA TYR A 134 6.21 -0.10 8.77
C TYR A 134 4.84 -0.61 9.20
N ILE A 135 4.65 -1.94 9.21
CA ILE A 135 3.40 -2.56 9.66
C ILE A 135 3.14 -2.21 11.12
N SER A 136 4.12 -2.40 12.02
CA SER A 136 3.97 -2.14 13.45
C SER A 136 3.72 -0.67 13.78
N VAL A 137 4.30 0.27 13.04
CA VAL A 137 3.99 1.71 13.20
C VAL A 137 2.53 2.00 12.86
N MET A 138 2.02 1.42 11.77
CA MET A 138 0.61 1.61 11.39
C MET A 138 -0.35 0.92 12.35
N GLU A 139 -0.01 -0.27 12.83
CA GLU A 139 -0.78 -0.98 13.85
C GLU A 139 -0.87 -0.19 15.15
N LYS A 140 0.27 0.29 15.67
CA LYS A 140 0.28 1.12 16.88
C LYS A 140 -0.59 2.37 16.71
N ARG A 141 -0.52 3.03 15.55
CA ARG A 141 -1.34 4.22 15.26
C ARG A 141 -2.83 3.90 15.28
N ALA A 142 -3.22 2.84 14.57
CA ALA A 142 -4.61 2.44 14.42
C ALA A 142 -5.21 1.94 15.74
N LEU A 143 -4.51 1.03 16.43
CA LEU A 143 -5.10 0.24 17.51
C LEU A 143 -4.78 0.77 18.91
N ILE A 144 -3.68 1.51 19.08
CA ILE A 144 -3.21 1.97 20.39
C ILE A 144 -3.37 3.49 20.53
N ASP A 145 -2.88 4.25 19.54
CA ASP A 145 -2.84 5.71 19.64
C ASP A 145 -4.15 6.39 19.23
N GLY A 146 -5.09 5.66 18.60
CA GLY A 146 -6.32 6.22 18.03
C GLY A 146 -6.05 7.28 16.95
N LYS A 147 -4.92 7.16 16.24
CA LYS A 147 -4.48 8.10 15.21
C LYS A 147 -4.85 7.60 13.82
N ALA A 148 -4.98 8.52 12.87
CA ALA A 148 -5.07 8.18 11.47
C ALA A 148 -3.88 7.29 11.05
N ALA A 149 -4.17 6.05 10.64
CA ALA A 149 -3.21 5.09 10.13
C ALA A 149 -3.34 5.02 8.60
N LYS A 150 -2.88 6.09 7.93
CA LYS A 150 -2.86 6.19 6.47
C LYS A 150 -1.44 6.52 6.01
N PRO A 151 -0.97 5.93 4.90
CA PRO A 151 0.27 6.36 4.28
C PRO A 151 0.06 7.75 3.64
N LEU A 152 1.17 8.36 3.20
CA LEU A 152 1.10 9.53 2.33
C LEU A 152 0.37 9.17 1.02
N MET A 153 -0.70 9.89 0.73
CA MET A 153 -1.55 9.63 -0.42
C MET A 153 -2.27 10.91 -0.90
N PRO A 154 -2.67 10.97 -2.18
CA PRO A 154 -3.55 12.02 -2.69
C PRO A 154 -4.91 12.01 -1.96
N VAL A 155 -5.43 13.19 -1.63
CA VAL A 155 -6.75 13.38 -1.01
C VAL A 155 -7.72 14.20 -1.87
N SER A 156 -7.20 15.07 -2.73
CA SER A 156 -8.00 15.81 -3.69
C SER A 156 -7.14 16.29 -4.86
N HIS A 157 -7.79 16.76 -5.91
CA HIS A 157 -7.11 17.32 -7.06
C HIS A 157 -7.97 18.38 -7.74
N GLN A 158 -7.30 19.30 -8.43
CA GLN A 158 -7.93 20.33 -9.25
C GLN A 158 -7.09 20.54 -10.50
N ARG A 159 -7.78 20.79 -11.62
CA ARG A 159 -7.13 21.16 -12.89
C ARG A 159 -7.46 22.60 -13.23
N GLN A 160 -6.44 23.35 -13.66
CA GLN A 160 -6.60 24.70 -14.20
C GLN A 160 -5.69 24.88 -15.42
N GLY A 161 -6.27 24.94 -16.61
CA GLY A 161 -5.55 25.11 -17.87
C GLY A 161 -4.50 24.00 -18.10
N ARG A 162 -3.22 24.39 -18.05
CA ARG A 162 -2.06 23.50 -18.25
C ARG A 162 -1.48 22.92 -16.95
N ALA A 163 -2.12 23.19 -15.82
CA ALA A 163 -1.67 22.72 -14.51
C ALA A 163 -2.71 21.82 -13.85
N ALA A 164 -2.23 20.82 -13.13
CA ALA A 164 -3.02 20.00 -12.21
C ALA A 164 -2.36 20.06 -10.83
N THR A 165 -3.13 20.43 -9.81
CA THR A 165 -2.70 20.41 -8.41
C THR A 165 -3.30 19.18 -7.75
N VAL A 166 -2.46 18.42 -7.04
CA VAL A 166 -2.86 17.27 -6.24
C VAL A 166 -2.50 17.58 -4.80
N TRP A 167 -3.50 17.60 -3.91
CA TRP A 167 -3.29 17.73 -2.48
C TRP A 167 -3.10 16.35 -1.85
N LEU A 168 -2.20 16.27 -0.88
CA LEU A 168 -1.87 15.05 -0.14
C LEU A 168 -2.16 15.25 1.35
N ASN A 169 -2.03 14.18 2.14
CA ASN A 169 -2.18 14.15 3.59
C ASN A 169 -0.82 14.02 4.33
N PRO A 170 0.18 14.89 4.09
CA PRO A 170 1.47 14.71 4.74
C PRO A 170 1.37 14.94 6.26
N VAL A 171 2.17 14.20 7.02
CA VAL A 171 2.36 14.46 8.46
C VAL A 171 3.43 15.53 8.66
N GLY A 172 4.35 15.67 7.70
CA GLY A 172 5.41 16.68 7.70
C GLY A 172 5.49 17.48 6.40
N ARG A 173 6.70 17.93 6.05
CA ARG A 173 6.95 18.65 4.80
C ARG A 173 7.15 17.67 3.65
N LEU A 174 6.47 17.91 2.53
CA LEU A 174 6.72 17.17 1.29
C LEU A 174 8.10 17.51 0.72
N SER A 175 8.77 16.50 0.16
CA SER A 175 10.02 16.63 -0.59
C SER A 175 10.09 15.60 -1.71
N PHE A 176 10.69 16.02 -2.83
CA PHE A 176 11.26 15.06 -3.77
C PHE A 176 12.61 14.62 -3.23
N ASP A 177 12.81 13.32 -3.05
CA ASP A 177 14.03 12.73 -2.50
C ASP A 177 14.44 11.51 -3.31
N THR A 178 15.64 11.59 -3.88
CA THR A 178 16.22 10.54 -4.73
C THR A 178 17.31 9.73 -4.03
N SER A 179 17.58 9.99 -2.75
CA SER A 179 18.69 9.37 -2.01
C SER A 179 18.45 7.89 -1.70
N ILE A 180 17.19 7.51 -1.44
CA ILE A 180 16.79 6.13 -1.15
C ILE A 180 16.12 5.48 -2.37
N VAL A 181 15.26 6.21 -3.07
CA VAL A 181 14.53 5.74 -4.26
C VAL A 181 15.07 6.48 -5.48
N SER A 182 15.64 5.77 -6.45
CA SER A 182 16.17 6.42 -7.65
C SER A 182 15.04 7.03 -8.48
N ASP A 183 15.28 8.16 -9.15
CA ASP A 183 14.25 8.80 -9.98
C ASP A 183 13.93 7.95 -11.23
N PRO A 184 12.67 7.46 -11.40
CA PRO A 184 12.25 6.79 -12.63
C PRO A 184 11.89 7.78 -13.77
N GLY A 185 12.17 9.07 -13.57
CA GLY A 185 11.77 10.20 -14.40
C GLY A 185 10.59 10.95 -13.79
N ASN A 186 10.68 12.28 -13.77
CA ASN A 186 9.65 13.17 -13.19
C ASN A 186 9.26 12.76 -11.75
N TYR A 187 10.21 12.26 -10.95
CA TYR A 187 9.99 11.78 -9.58
C TYR A 187 8.89 10.70 -9.45
N GLY A 188 8.57 10.00 -10.53
CA GLY A 188 7.51 8.99 -10.59
C GLY A 188 6.13 9.49 -11.01
N PHE A 189 6.00 10.78 -11.35
CA PHE A 189 4.72 11.38 -11.77
C PHE A 189 4.51 11.19 -13.27
N ARG A 190 3.32 10.75 -13.65
CA ARG A 190 2.88 10.69 -15.04
C ARG A 190 1.47 11.23 -15.20
N LEU A 191 1.24 11.84 -16.35
CA LEU A 191 -0.09 12.16 -16.84
C LEU A 191 -0.30 11.37 -18.13
N LEU A 192 -1.40 10.65 -18.22
CA LEU A 192 -1.72 9.81 -19.38
C LEU A 192 -2.91 10.38 -20.13
N HIS A 193 -2.85 10.30 -21.46
CA HIS A 193 -3.97 10.62 -22.32
C HIS A 193 -5.19 9.75 -21.97
N PRO A 194 -6.41 10.33 -21.91
CA PRO A 194 -7.64 9.59 -21.55
C PRO A 194 -7.84 8.36 -22.42
N ASP A 195 -7.77 8.54 -23.75
CA ASP A 195 -8.08 7.47 -24.71
C ASP A 195 -6.89 6.56 -25.00
N THR A 196 -5.76 7.13 -25.42
CA THR A 196 -4.61 6.35 -25.93
C THR A 196 -3.68 5.83 -24.86
N ARG A 197 -3.82 6.31 -23.60
CA ARG A 197 -2.87 6.06 -22.50
C ARG A 197 -1.43 6.53 -22.77
N ALA A 198 -1.20 7.28 -23.85
CA ALA A 198 0.11 7.86 -24.14
C ALA A 198 0.52 8.85 -23.05
N ILE A 199 1.83 8.91 -22.75
CA ILE A 199 2.37 9.84 -21.75
C ILE A 199 2.25 11.27 -22.28
N ILE A 200 1.65 12.15 -21.48
CA ILE A 200 1.64 13.59 -21.70
C ILE A 200 2.89 14.17 -21.02
N PRO A 201 3.81 14.81 -21.77
CA PRO A 201 5.03 15.37 -21.20
C PRO A 201 4.76 16.44 -20.15
N LEU A 202 5.42 16.29 -19.00
CA LEU A 202 5.40 17.28 -17.92
C LEU A 202 6.50 18.31 -18.15
N THR A 203 6.19 19.59 -17.92
CA THR A 203 7.14 20.70 -18.03
C THR A 203 7.69 21.14 -16.69
N SER A 204 6.95 20.92 -15.60
CA SER A 204 7.43 21.17 -14.25
C SER A 204 6.63 20.40 -13.20
N LEU A 205 7.30 20.17 -12.07
CA LEU A 205 6.75 19.64 -10.83
C LEU A 205 7.17 20.58 -9.70
N ASN A 206 6.20 21.05 -8.92
CA ASN A 206 6.47 21.93 -7.80
C ASN A 206 5.72 21.47 -6.56
N ILE A 207 6.42 21.44 -5.43
CA ILE A 207 5.82 21.21 -4.12
C ILE A 207 5.53 22.57 -3.50
N ARG A 208 4.30 22.74 -3.01
CA ARG A 208 3.91 23.85 -2.16
C ARG A 208 3.04 23.35 -1.02
N TYR A 209 3.55 23.46 0.20
CA TYR A 209 2.91 22.92 1.41
C TYR A 209 2.58 21.42 1.29
N ASP A 210 1.30 21.09 1.24
CA ASP A 210 0.71 19.75 1.14
C ASP A 210 0.34 19.37 -0.30
N ALA A 211 0.70 20.19 -1.28
CA ALA A 211 0.30 20.00 -2.66
C ALA A 211 1.50 19.83 -3.60
N VAL A 212 1.28 19.02 -4.64
CA VAL A 212 2.14 18.96 -5.82
C VAL A 212 1.39 19.53 -7.01
N THR A 213 1.95 20.54 -7.65
CA THR A 213 1.48 21.06 -8.92
C THR A 213 2.31 20.46 -10.06
N VAL A 214 1.61 19.86 -11.00
CA VAL A 214 2.15 19.30 -12.24
C VAL A 214 1.73 20.19 -13.40
N SER A 215 2.69 20.61 -14.22
CA SER A 215 2.41 21.42 -15.42
C SER A 215 2.72 20.67 -16.70
N THR A 216 1.98 20.98 -17.76
CA THR A 216 2.18 20.49 -19.13
C THR A 216 2.43 21.64 -20.10
N GLN A 217 2.93 21.35 -21.30
CA GLN A 217 3.18 22.37 -22.32
C GLN A 217 1.89 22.96 -22.90
N ARG A 218 0.88 22.12 -23.09
CA ARG A 218 -0.45 22.50 -23.62
C ARG A 218 -1.51 22.33 -22.54
N ILE A 219 -2.67 22.94 -22.78
CA ILE A 219 -3.85 22.69 -21.94
C ILE A 219 -4.07 21.18 -21.87
N SER A 220 -4.20 20.66 -20.66
CA SER A 220 -4.44 19.24 -20.49
C SER A 220 -5.83 18.90 -21.03
N LEU A 221 -5.95 17.79 -21.77
CA LEU A 221 -7.23 17.27 -22.24
C LEU A 221 -8.20 17.03 -21.07
N PRO A 222 -9.53 17.04 -21.29
CA PRO A 222 -10.48 16.55 -20.29
C PRO A 222 -10.22 15.07 -19.93
N GLY A 223 -10.30 14.73 -18.65
CA GLY A 223 -10.17 13.34 -18.16
C GLY A 223 -8.77 12.67 -18.23
N PRO A 224 -7.65 13.39 -18.11
CA PRO A 224 -6.34 12.74 -18.14
C PRO A 224 -6.15 11.90 -16.87
N PHE A 225 -5.40 10.81 -16.97
CA PHE A 225 -5.17 9.92 -15.83
C PHE A 225 -3.85 10.30 -15.17
N PHE A 226 -3.93 10.74 -13.92
CA PHE A 226 -2.77 11.00 -13.08
C PHE A 226 -2.32 9.71 -12.40
N SER A 227 -1.04 9.37 -12.49
CA SER A 227 -0.49 8.20 -11.80
C SER A 227 0.79 8.53 -11.03
N MET A 228 0.85 7.96 -9.83
CA MET A 228 2.00 7.90 -8.93
C MET A 228 1.75 6.73 -7.97
N PRO A 229 2.76 5.95 -7.57
CA PRO A 229 4.12 5.80 -8.11
C PRO A 229 4.23 4.56 -9.02
N PHE A 230 3.42 4.49 -10.09
CA PHE A 230 3.42 3.35 -11.05
C PHE A 230 4.43 3.52 -12.20
N THR A 231 5.43 4.37 -12.00
CA THR A 231 6.31 4.86 -13.06
C THR A 231 7.64 4.15 -13.05
N GLY A 232 8.09 3.69 -14.21
CA GLY A 232 9.30 2.89 -14.36
C GLY A 232 9.02 1.40 -14.23
N GLY A 233 10.07 0.61 -14.00
CA GLY A 233 9.95 -0.85 -14.00
C GLY A 233 10.18 -1.47 -15.37
N THR A 234 10.76 -2.66 -15.38
CA THR A 234 10.79 -3.55 -16.55
C THR A 234 10.51 -4.95 -16.04
N THR A 235 9.58 -5.66 -16.70
CA THR A 235 9.26 -7.04 -16.33
C THR A 235 10.53 -7.90 -16.31
N GLY A 236 10.67 -8.72 -15.29
CA GLY A 236 11.84 -9.57 -15.03
C GLY A 236 12.95 -8.88 -14.23
N GLN A 237 12.87 -7.56 -13.98
CA GLN A 237 13.82 -6.84 -13.14
C GLN A 237 13.33 -6.74 -11.69
N SER A 238 14.25 -6.38 -10.79
CA SER A 238 13.89 -6.14 -9.39
C SER A 238 12.79 -5.07 -9.29
N PRO A 239 11.68 -5.33 -8.58
CA PRO A 239 10.58 -4.38 -8.43
C PRO A 239 10.84 -3.32 -7.35
N GLY A 240 12.06 -3.27 -6.80
CA GLY A 240 12.45 -2.39 -5.70
C GLY A 240 12.88 -0.99 -6.12
N ARG A 241 13.50 -0.29 -5.16
CA ARG A 241 13.70 1.17 -5.17
C ARG A 241 14.62 1.73 -6.24
N LEU A 242 15.32 0.86 -6.97
CA LEU A 242 16.29 1.25 -7.99
C LEU A 242 15.78 1.05 -9.41
N THR A 243 14.98 0.01 -9.65
CA THR A 243 14.63 -0.45 -10.99
C THR A 243 13.14 -0.68 -11.20
N GLY A 244 12.35 -0.84 -10.13
CA GLY A 244 10.92 -1.10 -10.20
C GLY A 244 10.06 0.14 -10.47
N PRO A 245 8.72 -0.04 -10.59
CA PRO A 245 7.76 1.06 -10.56
C PRO A 245 7.84 1.77 -9.21
N ARG A 246 8.14 3.07 -9.22
CA ARG A 246 8.49 3.81 -8.00
C ARG A 246 8.19 5.30 -8.11
N GLY A 247 8.37 6.01 -7.01
CA GLY A 247 8.24 7.47 -6.92
C GLY A 247 9.10 8.03 -5.81
N CYS A 248 9.50 9.29 -5.97
CA CYS A 248 10.46 9.95 -5.10
C CYS A 248 9.80 10.98 -4.17
N LEU A 249 8.47 11.07 -4.17
CA LEU A 249 7.76 11.92 -3.21
C LEU A 249 7.70 11.22 -1.85
N ARG A 250 8.15 11.91 -0.83
CA ARG A 250 7.91 11.55 0.57
C ARG A 250 7.55 12.80 1.36
N ASP A 251 7.04 12.61 2.57
CA ASP A 251 7.02 13.67 3.56
C ASP A 251 8.24 13.55 4.50
N SER A 252 8.30 14.45 5.47
CA SER A 252 9.31 14.43 6.52
C SER A 252 8.84 13.66 7.75
N GLN A 253 7.89 12.74 7.61
CA GLN A 253 7.51 11.87 8.71
C GLN A 253 8.73 11.05 9.14
N GLY A 254 9.18 11.27 10.37
CA GLY A 254 10.28 10.55 10.99
C GLY A 254 9.78 9.90 12.26
N ASP A 255 9.53 8.59 12.21
CA ASP A 255 9.28 7.81 13.42
C ASP A 255 10.61 7.31 13.98
N ILE A 256 10.83 7.55 15.28
CA ILE A 256 11.89 6.88 16.01
C ILE A 256 11.32 5.58 16.55
N ILE A 257 11.75 4.47 15.95
CA ILE A 257 11.35 3.14 16.38
C ILE A 257 12.40 2.63 17.37
N SER A 258 12.03 2.61 18.64
CA SER A 258 12.81 1.97 19.70
C SER A 258 12.05 0.75 20.20
N PHE A 259 12.65 -0.44 20.15
CA PHE A 259 12.16 -1.60 20.86
C PHE A 259 13.24 -2.09 21.80
N THR A 260 12.83 -2.37 23.04
CA THR A 260 13.66 -3.10 24.00
C THR A 260 13.10 -4.51 24.02
N LEU A 261 13.89 -5.48 23.55
CA LEU A 261 13.60 -6.88 23.84
C LEU A 261 13.86 -7.05 25.34
N LYS A 262 12.79 -7.27 26.11
CA LYS A 262 12.89 -7.71 27.50
C LYS A 262 13.01 -9.22 27.54
#